data_AF-A0A1Y3EKJ6-F1
#
_entry.id   AF-A0A1Y3EKJ6-F1
#
_cell.length_a   1.000
_cell.length_b   1.000
_cell.length_c   1.000
_cell.angle_alpha   90.00
_cell.angle_beta   90.00
_cell.angle_gamma   90.00
#
_symmetry.space_group_name_H-M   'P 1'
#
loop_
_entity.id
_entity.type
_entity.pdbx_description
1 polymer ?
#
loop_
_entity_poly.entity_id
_entity_poly.type
_entity_poly.pdbx_seq_one_letter_code
_entity_poly.pdbx_strand_id
1 'polypeptide(L)'
;MSGSSQTSAVGQAHDEAIRKIQDQLKLWSDDDWVGGSESSDIRTERCWREQDKVDADFLLPAEVTIMEPILRLLQLLCENHNPALQNFLRCQENRTNYNMVTETLMFLDTICGSTSGSLGLLHEINEHNVSLVNQALISLTEYCQGPCHENQNAIAMHESNGLDIIISLVLNEIMPLAEKNIQLALEIKVLERNASKLLLAILESRNDCDNAERILRNMARMAGGAEQLVSAITDVFKLPEISFNHSGYAEKIASQFDTPKIVFETKTDINGNPVEENDGYCEVSPSEVGHNIYILAHQLSKYYPKLNSMLKPSNARDEISRSALQFYTDHTAHIEVVRSDRSLELIIFPVPHVCKFLTEETKERVFLKTERDLQGSKVPEFFANFDTLYNEIVWQQKLRDKPWLYKCSRSVPIWMRMSFIFAMILNFLVALFYPFDSAIGR
;
A
#
# COMPACT_ATOMS: atom_id res chain seq x y z
N MET A 1 50.74 -56.60 -2.87
CA MET A 1 49.62 -55.71 -3.27
C MET A 1 49.69 -54.47 -2.40
N SER A 2 50.42 -53.45 -2.85
CA SER A 2 50.53 -52.14 -2.21
C SER A 2 49.37 -51.27 -2.67
N GLY A 3 48.36 -51.08 -1.83
CA GLY A 3 47.24 -50.19 -2.10
C GLY A 3 47.61 -48.74 -1.78
N SER A 4 47.77 -47.93 -2.82
CA SER A 4 47.89 -46.47 -2.74
C SER A 4 46.54 -45.86 -2.38
N SER A 5 46.42 -45.22 -1.22
CA SER A 5 45.29 -44.36 -0.87
C SER A 5 45.41 -43.03 -1.63
N GLN A 6 44.67 -42.89 -2.73
CA GLN A 6 44.46 -41.62 -3.41
C GLN A 6 43.61 -40.71 -2.51
N THR A 7 44.24 -39.70 -1.91
CA THR A 7 43.54 -38.57 -1.30
C THR A 7 42.92 -37.73 -2.41
N SER A 8 41.59 -37.54 -2.36
CA SER A 8 40.82 -36.76 -3.32
C SER A 8 41.39 -35.34 -3.49
N ALA A 9 41.59 -34.92 -4.75
CA ALA A 9 42.07 -33.58 -5.12
C ALA A 9 41.19 -32.44 -4.59
N VAL A 10 39.92 -32.74 -4.24
CA VAL A 10 38.98 -31.77 -3.65
C VAL A 10 39.33 -31.45 -2.19
N GLY A 11 39.85 -32.43 -1.44
CA GLY A 11 40.28 -32.21 -0.05
C GLY A 11 41.54 -31.35 0.04
N GLN A 12 42.48 -31.57 -0.88
CA GLN A 12 43.72 -30.77 -0.93
C GLN A 12 43.46 -29.32 -1.33
N ALA A 13 42.53 -29.05 -2.25
CA ALA A 13 42.16 -27.69 -2.61
C ALA A 13 41.45 -26.94 -1.46
N HIS A 14 40.65 -27.65 -0.66
CA HIS A 14 39.96 -27.07 0.50
C HIS A 14 40.93 -26.79 1.66
N ASP A 15 41.90 -27.68 1.90
CA ASP A 15 42.93 -27.49 2.93
C ASP A 15 43.92 -26.37 2.54
N GLU A 16 44.22 -26.21 1.26
CA GLU A 16 45.06 -25.12 0.76
C GLU A 16 44.35 -23.76 0.84
N ALA A 17 43.03 -23.72 0.61
CA ALA A 17 42.22 -22.51 0.79
C ALA A 17 42.15 -22.09 2.26
N ILE A 18 41.97 -23.03 3.19
CA ILE A 18 41.97 -22.76 4.63
C ILE A 18 43.34 -22.24 5.08
N ARG A 19 44.44 -22.83 4.59
CA ARG A 19 45.80 -22.34 4.87
C ARG A 19 46.03 -20.92 4.37
N LYS A 20 45.60 -20.58 3.16
CA LYS A 20 45.72 -19.22 2.61
C LYS A 20 44.93 -18.19 3.43
N ILE A 21 43.76 -18.56 3.93
CA ILE A 21 42.96 -17.70 4.82
C ILE A 21 43.67 -17.51 6.18
N GLN A 22 44.23 -18.58 6.74
CA GLN A 22 44.99 -18.50 8.00
C GLN A 22 46.29 -17.70 7.88
N ASP A 23 46.98 -17.79 6.75
CA ASP A 23 48.20 -16.99 6.49
C ASP A 23 47.88 -15.52 6.22
N GLN A 24 46.74 -15.20 5.59
CA GLN A 24 46.25 -13.82 5.45
C GLN A 24 45.85 -13.22 6.80
N LEU A 25 45.23 -14.00 7.68
CA LEU A 25 44.91 -13.57 9.05
C LEU A 25 46.16 -13.34 9.91
N LYS A 26 47.24 -14.10 9.68
CA LYS A 26 48.54 -13.84 10.32
C LYS A 26 49.21 -12.58 9.79
N LEU A 27 49.10 -12.30 8.48
CA LEU A 27 49.64 -11.07 7.89
C LEU A 27 48.95 -9.81 8.46
N TRP A 28 47.65 -9.88 8.76
CA TRP A 28 46.92 -8.80 9.44
C TRP A 28 47.24 -8.67 10.93
N SER A 29 47.85 -9.68 11.55
CA SER A 29 48.23 -9.65 12.97
C SER A 29 49.64 -9.12 13.21
N ASP A 30 50.49 -9.10 12.18
CA ASP A 30 51.93 -8.81 12.30
C ASP A 30 52.35 -7.48 11.63
N ASP A 31 51.41 -6.62 11.21
CA ASP A 31 51.73 -5.24 10.82
C ASP A 31 52.00 -4.39 12.07
N ASP A 32 53.29 -4.26 12.36
CA ASP A 32 53.91 -3.45 13.42
C ASP A 32 53.33 -2.03 13.53
N TRP A 33 52.50 -1.82 14.55
CA TRP A 33 52.19 -0.50 15.10
C TRP A 33 53.39 0.00 15.92
N VAL A 34 54.37 0.58 15.22
CA VAL A 34 55.44 1.34 15.88
C VAL A 34 54.90 2.71 16.28
N GLY A 35 54.60 2.85 17.58
CA GLY A 35 54.76 4.11 18.30
C GLY A 35 53.47 4.78 18.79
N GLY A 36 53.27 4.75 20.11
CA GLY A 36 52.64 5.86 20.81
C GLY A 36 51.65 5.49 21.91
N SER A 37 52.14 5.53 23.16
CA SER A 37 51.39 5.84 24.39
C SER A 37 50.31 4.84 24.88
N GLU A 38 50.69 4.03 25.86
CA GLU A 38 49.79 3.40 26.83
C GLU A 38 48.85 4.45 27.47
N SER A 39 47.60 4.56 27.03
CA SER A 39 46.42 4.98 27.84
C SER A 39 45.18 5.27 26.97
N SER A 40 44.69 4.28 26.23
CA SER A 40 43.30 4.27 25.73
C SER A 40 42.95 2.88 25.24
N ASP A 41 42.07 2.16 25.95
CA ASP A 41 40.98 1.38 25.34
C ASP A 41 40.23 0.41 26.27
N ILE A 42 40.51 0.41 27.58
CA ILE A 42 39.58 -0.28 28.52
C ILE A 42 38.20 0.38 28.51
N ARG A 43 38.12 1.71 28.26
CA ARG A 43 36.85 2.45 28.24
C ARG A 43 36.06 2.21 26.96
N THR A 44 36.74 1.97 25.85
CA THR A 44 36.15 1.75 24.53
C THR A 44 35.65 0.32 24.42
N GLU A 45 36.45 -0.69 24.84
CA GLU A 45 35.98 -2.07 24.94
C GLU A 45 34.81 -2.26 25.91
N ARG A 46 34.81 -1.54 27.05
CA ARG A 46 33.65 -1.57 27.97
C ARG A 46 32.42 -0.93 27.31
N CYS A 47 32.59 0.19 26.60
CA CYS A 47 31.51 0.84 25.86
C CYS A 47 30.93 -0.05 24.75
N TRP A 48 31.76 -0.76 23.97
CA TRP A 48 31.29 -1.74 22.98
C TRP A 48 30.59 -2.91 23.65
N ARG A 49 31.13 -3.43 24.76
CA ARG A 49 30.53 -4.57 25.49
C ARG A 49 29.27 -4.18 26.30
N GLU A 50 29.13 -2.91 26.69
CA GLU A 50 27.90 -2.33 27.22
C GLU A 50 26.89 -2.10 26.08
N GLN A 51 27.32 -1.62 24.91
CA GLN A 51 26.46 -1.43 23.74
C GLN A 51 25.94 -2.77 23.18
N ASP A 52 26.82 -3.76 23.02
CA ASP A 52 26.45 -5.12 22.58
C ASP A 52 25.51 -5.82 23.60
N LYS A 53 25.61 -5.48 24.89
CA LYS A 53 24.68 -5.95 25.92
C LYS A 53 23.34 -5.25 25.85
N VAL A 54 23.34 -3.94 25.63
CA VAL A 54 22.12 -3.14 25.43
C VAL A 54 21.40 -3.66 24.17
N ASP A 55 22.11 -3.85 23.07
CA ASP A 55 21.54 -4.35 21.82
C ASP A 55 21.02 -5.80 21.96
N ALA A 56 21.68 -6.65 22.75
CA ALA A 56 21.20 -8.01 23.06
C ALA A 56 19.95 -8.04 23.97
N ASP A 57 19.80 -7.07 24.89
CA ASP A 57 18.63 -6.93 25.76
C ASP A 57 17.38 -6.41 25.00
N PHE A 58 17.55 -5.80 23.82
CA PHE A 58 16.46 -5.30 22.96
C PHE A 58 16.04 -6.26 21.83
N LEU A 59 16.77 -7.35 21.61
CA LEU A 59 16.39 -8.37 20.61
C LEU A 59 15.26 -9.25 21.14
N LEU A 60 14.26 -9.49 20.29
CA LEU A 60 13.18 -10.42 20.60
C LEU A 60 13.75 -11.83 20.88
N PRO A 61 13.25 -12.55 21.90
CA PRO A 61 13.63 -13.93 22.13
C PRO A 61 13.39 -14.79 20.88
N ALA A 62 14.20 -15.83 20.67
CA ALA A 62 14.11 -16.69 19.49
C ALA A 62 12.72 -17.34 19.33
N GLU A 63 12.06 -17.61 20.45
CA GLU A 63 10.69 -18.13 20.53
C GLU A 63 9.64 -17.13 20.03
N VAL A 64 9.94 -15.83 20.08
CA VAL A 64 9.08 -14.76 19.55
C VAL A 64 9.43 -14.50 18.08
N THR A 65 10.71 -14.51 17.71
CA THR A 65 11.14 -14.33 16.32
C THR A 65 10.59 -15.40 15.38
N ILE A 66 10.48 -16.66 15.84
CA ILE A 66 9.89 -17.76 15.03
C ILE A 66 8.41 -17.54 14.72
N MET A 67 7.71 -16.65 15.43
CA MET A 67 6.31 -16.35 15.15
C MET A 67 6.11 -15.64 13.81
N GLU A 68 7.09 -14.87 13.34
CA GLU A 68 6.98 -14.17 12.05
C GLU A 68 6.77 -15.15 10.87
N PRO A 69 7.61 -16.18 10.64
CA PRO A 69 7.37 -17.16 9.59
C PRO A 69 6.14 -18.05 9.83
N ILE A 70 5.76 -18.29 11.09
CA ILE A 70 4.53 -19.04 11.41
C ILE A 70 3.30 -18.23 10.96
N LEU A 71 3.24 -16.95 11.32
CA LEU A 71 2.16 -16.05 10.89
C LEU A 71 2.16 -15.89 9.38
N ARG A 72 3.33 -15.81 8.74
CA ARG A 72 3.44 -15.80 7.27
C ARG A 72 2.84 -17.03 6.63
N LEU A 73 3.11 -18.22 7.18
CA LEU A 73 2.48 -19.46 6.72
C LEU A 73 0.96 -19.41 6.88
N LEU A 74 0.46 -18.99 8.04
CA LEU A 74 -0.98 -18.90 8.31
C LEU A 74 -1.68 -17.88 7.41
N GLN A 75 -1.02 -16.75 7.12
CA GLN A 75 -1.48 -15.78 6.14
C GLN A 75 -1.62 -16.42 4.77
N LEU A 76 -0.56 -17.05 4.25
CA LEU A 76 -0.54 -17.69 2.92
C LEU A 76 -1.60 -18.78 2.76
N LEU A 77 -1.98 -19.46 3.85
CA LEU A 77 -3.07 -20.44 3.86
C LEU A 77 -4.45 -19.79 3.65
N CYS A 78 -4.63 -18.55 4.10
CA CYS A 78 -5.88 -17.80 3.99
C CYS A 78 -5.93 -16.87 2.77
N GLU A 79 -4.78 -16.58 2.14
CA GLU A 79 -4.69 -15.76 0.92
C GLU A 79 -5.64 -16.24 -0.18
N ASN A 80 -6.11 -15.29 -1.00
CA ASN A 80 -7.15 -15.50 -2.00
C ASN A 80 -8.52 -15.90 -1.41
N HIS A 81 -8.79 -15.47 -0.18
CA HIS A 81 -10.07 -15.64 0.50
C HIS A 81 -10.49 -17.10 0.62
N ASN A 82 -9.62 -17.96 1.15
CA ASN A 82 -9.93 -19.39 1.30
C ASN A 82 -10.86 -19.64 2.50
N PRO A 83 -12.19 -19.80 2.31
CA PRO A 83 -13.12 -19.84 3.43
C PRO A 83 -12.98 -21.11 4.27
N ALA A 84 -12.50 -22.20 3.67
CA ALA A 84 -12.31 -23.46 4.37
C ALA A 84 -11.21 -23.34 5.43
N LEU A 85 -10.07 -22.76 5.05
CA LEU A 85 -8.96 -22.55 5.98
C LEU A 85 -9.23 -21.40 6.96
N GLN A 86 -9.84 -20.30 6.51
CA GLN A 86 -10.26 -19.20 7.38
C GLN A 86 -11.20 -19.68 8.50
N ASN A 87 -12.21 -20.50 8.18
CA ASN A 87 -13.12 -21.06 9.17
C ASN A 87 -12.44 -22.13 10.03
N PHE A 88 -11.57 -22.96 9.43
CA PHE A 88 -10.83 -23.99 10.16
C PHE A 88 -9.87 -23.38 11.20
N LEU A 89 -9.25 -22.23 10.94
CA LEU A 89 -8.42 -21.53 11.93
C LEU A 89 -9.21 -21.05 13.14
N ARG A 90 -10.51 -20.78 12.99
CA ARG A 90 -11.41 -20.35 14.08
C ARG A 90 -12.06 -21.53 14.80
N CYS A 91 -12.50 -22.54 14.05
CA CYS A 91 -13.30 -23.66 14.57
C CYS A 91 -12.93 -24.99 13.89
N GLN A 92 -12.43 -25.97 14.65
CA GLN A 92 -12.06 -27.28 14.09
C GLN A 92 -13.12 -28.39 14.25
N GLU A 93 -14.30 -28.07 14.81
CA GLU A 93 -15.51 -28.91 15.07
C GLU A 93 -15.29 -30.30 15.71
N ASN A 94 -14.46 -31.14 15.11
CA ASN A 94 -14.19 -32.54 15.43
C ASN A 94 -13.02 -32.76 16.42
N ARG A 95 -12.44 -31.70 16.98
CA ARG A 95 -11.34 -31.74 17.97
C ARG A 95 -11.50 -30.64 19.02
N THR A 96 -10.63 -30.63 20.02
CA THR A 96 -10.48 -29.47 20.93
C THR A 96 -10.29 -28.23 20.09
N ASN A 97 -11.16 -27.25 20.30
CA ASN A 97 -11.18 -26.04 19.49
C ASN A 97 -10.09 -25.07 19.93
N TYR A 98 -9.27 -24.62 18.99
CA TYR A 98 -8.26 -23.57 19.17
C TYR A 98 -8.56 -22.45 18.19
N ASN A 99 -9.02 -21.31 18.70
CA ASN A 99 -9.38 -20.18 17.87
C ASN A 99 -8.14 -19.33 17.57
N MET A 100 -7.42 -19.69 16.50
CA MET A 100 -6.17 -19.03 16.13
C MET A 100 -6.37 -17.56 15.75
N VAL A 101 -7.58 -17.15 15.35
CA VAL A 101 -7.91 -15.75 15.04
C VAL A 101 -7.84 -14.90 16.30
N THR A 102 -8.50 -15.34 17.38
CA THR A 102 -8.48 -14.60 18.66
C THR A 102 -7.13 -14.72 19.37
N GLU A 103 -6.45 -15.86 19.26
CA GLU A 103 -5.09 -16.02 19.79
C GLU A 103 -4.09 -15.08 19.09
N THR A 104 -4.19 -14.91 17.77
CA THR A 104 -3.36 -13.94 17.02
C THR A 104 -3.66 -12.50 17.44
N LEU A 105 -4.93 -12.17 17.74
CA LEU A 105 -5.31 -10.86 18.26
C LEU A 105 -4.75 -10.61 19.67
N MET A 106 -4.78 -11.62 20.55
CA MET A 106 -4.18 -11.53 21.89
C MET A 106 -2.65 -11.47 21.84
N PHE A 107 -2.04 -12.14 20.86
CA PHE A 107 -0.60 -12.04 20.60
C PHE A 107 -0.21 -10.61 20.21
N LEU A 108 -0.97 -9.97 19.31
CA LEU A 108 -0.79 -8.55 19.00
C LEU A 108 -0.93 -7.66 20.25
N ASP A 109 -1.92 -7.94 21.09
CA ASP A 109 -2.13 -7.24 22.37
C ASP A 109 -0.94 -7.35 23.32
N THR A 110 -0.32 -8.53 23.35
CA THR A 110 0.83 -8.83 24.19
C THR A 110 2.12 -8.16 23.66
N ILE A 111 2.35 -8.19 22.35
CA ILE A 111 3.55 -7.57 21.74
C ILE A 111 3.51 -6.05 21.86
N CYS A 112 2.32 -5.44 21.75
CA CYS A 112 2.17 -4.00 21.80
C CYS A 112 2.07 -3.41 23.23
N GLY A 113 2.23 -4.22 24.29
CA GLY A 113 2.53 -3.68 25.62
C GLY A 113 1.39 -3.48 26.61
N SER A 114 0.22 -4.10 26.41
CA SER A 114 -0.98 -3.79 27.21
C SER A 114 -0.96 -4.18 28.71
N THR A 115 0.18 -4.52 29.30
CA THR A 115 0.31 -4.89 30.72
C THR A 115 0.07 -3.76 31.73
N SER A 116 -0.16 -2.50 31.31
CA SER A 116 -0.22 -1.36 32.25
C SER A 116 -1.47 -0.48 32.18
N GLY A 117 -2.61 -0.98 31.66
CA GLY A 117 -3.95 -0.38 31.88
C GLY A 117 -4.13 1.11 31.52
N SER A 118 -3.18 1.69 30.80
CA SER A 118 -3.13 3.10 30.41
C SER A 118 -2.66 3.18 28.96
N LEU A 119 -3.36 4.00 28.18
CA LEU A 119 -3.26 4.18 26.73
C LEU A 119 -1.91 4.85 26.35
N GLY A 120 -0.79 4.21 26.69
CA GLY A 120 0.59 4.60 26.36
C GLY A 120 1.23 3.74 25.26
N LEU A 121 0.38 3.06 24.48
CA LEU A 121 0.66 1.95 23.56
C LEU A 121 1.69 2.21 22.44
N LEU A 122 2.00 3.46 22.12
CA LEU A 122 2.94 3.75 21.03
C LEU A 122 4.42 3.75 21.43
N HIS A 123 4.74 3.71 22.73
CA HIS A 123 6.13 3.75 23.18
C HIS A 123 6.83 2.38 23.17
N GLU A 124 6.09 1.28 22.94
CA GLU A 124 6.62 -0.09 23.00
C GLU A 124 6.90 -0.70 21.61
N ILE A 125 6.41 -0.10 20.52
CA ILE A 125 6.80 -0.49 19.16
C ILE A 125 8.17 0.11 18.86
N ASN A 126 9.12 -0.74 18.50
CA ASN A 126 10.51 -0.39 18.25
C ASN A 126 11.01 -1.06 16.96
N GLU A 127 12.24 -0.75 16.56
CA GLU A 127 12.85 -1.24 15.31
C GLU A 127 12.96 -2.78 15.26
N HIS A 128 12.87 -3.47 16.40
CA HIS A 128 13.03 -4.92 16.50
C HIS A 128 11.71 -5.70 16.48
N ASN A 129 10.56 -5.05 16.76
CA ASN A 129 9.25 -5.73 16.81
C ASN A 129 8.27 -5.27 15.71
N VAL A 130 8.58 -4.17 15.01
CA VAL A 130 7.74 -3.58 13.98
C VAL A 130 7.40 -4.56 12.83
N SER A 131 8.35 -5.41 12.40
CA SER A 131 8.12 -6.42 11.34
C SER A 131 7.08 -7.46 11.78
N LEU A 132 7.18 -7.94 13.01
CA LEU A 132 6.30 -8.95 13.57
C LEU A 132 4.89 -8.40 13.81
N VAL A 133 4.77 -7.17 14.31
CA VAL A 133 3.49 -6.47 14.44
C VAL A 133 2.84 -6.32 13.06
N ASN A 134 3.61 -5.90 12.06
CA ASN A 134 3.12 -5.78 10.69
C ASN A 134 2.62 -7.11 10.14
N GLN A 135 3.39 -8.18 10.32
CA GLN A 135 3.02 -9.53 9.89
C GLN A 135 1.74 -10.03 10.60
N ALA A 136 1.56 -9.71 11.88
CA ALA A 136 0.33 -10.04 12.61
C ALA A 136 -0.90 -9.30 12.04
N LEU A 137 -0.78 -8.00 11.74
CA LEU A 137 -1.85 -7.21 11.12
C LEU A 137 -2.25 -7.78 9.74
N ILE A 138 -1.27 -8.12 8.90
CA ILE A 138 -1.51 -8.71 7.58
C ILE A 138 -2.22 -10.07 7.73
N SER A 139 -1.74 -10.92 8.64
CA SER A 139 -2.33 -12.24 8.88
C SER A 139 -3.79 -12.13 9.34
N LEU A 140 -4.08 -11.23 10.30
CA LEU A 140 -5.45 -10.95 10.75
C LEU A 140 -6.32 -10.41 9.61
N THR A 141 -5.77 -9.62 8.69
CA THR A 141 -6.49 -9.11 7.52
C THR A 141 -6.92 -10.26 6.61
N GLU A 142 -6.00 -11.18 6.27
CA GLU A 142 -6.31 -12.35 5.44
C GLU A 142 -7.26 -13.35 6.12
N TYR A 143 -7.32 -13.38 7.46
CA TYR A 143 -8.31 -14.18 8.17
C TYR A 143 -9.74 -13.64 7.96
N CYS A 144 -9.90 -12.34 7.68
CA CYS A 144 -11.20 -11.67 7.55
C CYS A 144 -11.64 -11.42 6.11
N GLN A 145 -10.69 -11.13 5.21
CA GLN A 145 -10.98 -10.63 3.87
C GLN A 145 -11.71 -11.66 2.99
N GLY A 146 -12.57 -11.20 2.09
CA GLY A 146 -13.37 -12.06 1.24
C GLY A 146 -14.64 -12.54 1.93
N PRO A 147 -15.44 -11.58 2.38
CA PRO A 147 -15.94 -11.43 3.74
C PRO A 147 -16.13 -12.74 4.51
N CYS A 148 -15.35 -12.93 5.58
CA CYS A 148 -15.54 -13.99 6.57
C CYS A 148 -16.21 -13.44 7.84
N HIS A 149 -17.55 -13.40 7.82
CA HIS A 149 -18.40 -12.79 8.86
C HIS A 149 -18.03 -13.19 10.29
N GLU A 150 -17.80 -14.48 10.52
CA GLU A 150 -17.60 -14.98 11.86
C GLU A 150 -16.16 -14.73 12.35
N ASN A 151 -15.17 -14.59 11.46
CA ASN A 151 -13.83 -14.12 11.83
C ASN A 151 -13.83 -12.62 12.13
N GLN A 152 -14.53 -11.83 11.31
CA GLN A 152 -14.71 -10.39 11.53
C GLN A 152 -15.35 -10.13 12.91
N ASN A 153 -16.44 -10.85 13.23
CA ASN A 153 -17.09 -10.77 14.53
C ASN A 153 -16.20 -11.26 15.68
N ALA A 154 -15.41 -12.32 15.46
CA ALA A 154 -14.49 -12.84 16.47
C ALA A 154 -13.44 -11.80 16.88
N ILE A 155 -12.97 -10.96 15.96
CA ILE A 155 -12.04 -9.87 16.26
C ILE A 155 -12.77 -8.67 16.86
N ALA A 156 -13.86 -8.22 16.24
CA ALA A 156 -14.57 -7.02 16.65
C ALA A 156 -15.15 -7.13 18.08
N MET A 157 -15.68 -8.30 18.42
CA MET A 157 -16.36 -8.56 19.69
C MET A 157 -15.44 -9.14 20.77
N HIS A 158 -14.15 -9.34 20.48
CA HIS A 158 -13.22 -9.88 21.46
C HIS A 158 -13.07 -8.94 22.67
N GLU A 159 -12.78 -9.52 23.84
CA GLU A 159 -12.63 -8.78 25.09
C GLU A 159 -11.23 -8.15 25.26
N SER A 160 -10.23 -8.62 24.50
CA SER A 160 -8.86 -8.09 24.53
C SER A 160 -8.79 -6.63 24.04
N ASN A 161 -7.69 -5.94 24.38
CA ASN A 161 -7.42 -4.61 23.85
C ASN A 161 -6.86 -4.63 22.42
N GLY A 162 -6.74 -5.80 21.77
CA GLY A 162 -6.21 -5.92 20.41
C GLY A 162 -6.91 -5.02 19.38
N LEU A 163 -8.25 -4.88 19.44
CA LEU A 163 -8.96 -3.93 18.58
C LEU A 163 -8.62 -2.47 18.91
N ASP A 164 -8.45 -2.14 20.20
CA ASP A 164 -8.05 -0.79 20.63
C ASP A 164 -6.63 -0.45 20.16
N ILE A 165 -5.73 -1.44 20.10
CA ILE A 165 -4.40 -1.28 19.51
C ILE A 165 -4.50 -0.99 18.03
N ILE A 166 -5.28 -1.77 17.28
CA ILE A 166 -5.47 -1.57 15.84
C ILE A 166 -6.04 -0.17 15.56
N ILE A 167 -7.03 0.26 16.32
CA ILE A 167 -7.61 1.61 16.21
C ILE A 167 -6.56 2.68 16.58
N SER A 168 -5.81 2.48 17.68
CA SER A 168 -4.75 3.39 18.13
C SER A 168 -3.65 3.56 17.07
N LEU A 169 -3.25 2.48 16.40
CA LEU A 169 -2.28 2.50 15.31
C LEU A 169 -2.75 3.35 14.12
N VAL A 170 -4.06 3.45 13.88
CA VAL A 170 -4.62 4.28 12.79
C VAL A 170 -4.77 5.73 13.21
N LEU A 171 -5.12 6.00 14.47
CA LEU A 171 -5.50 7.34 14.94
C LEU A 171 -4.36 8.19 15.49
N ASN A 172 -3.35 7.56 16.09
CA ASN A 172 -2.30 8.29 16.78
C ASN A 172 -1.13 8.58 15.85
N GLU A 173 -0.66 9.84 15.86
CA GLU A 173 0.59 10.22 15.22
C GLU A 173 1.75 9.48 15.89
N ILE A 174 2.36 8.52 15.19
CA ILE A 174 3.65 7.95 15.62
C ILE A 174 4.78 8.93 15.22
N MET A 175 4.63 10.20 15.59
CA MET A 175 5.57 11.27 15.27
C MET A 175 6.91 11.24 16.04
N PRO A 176 7.04 10.77 17.29
CA PRO A 176 8.32 10.90 18.00
C PRO A 176 9.42 9.93 17.52
N LEU A 177 9.11 8.95 16.67
CA LEU A 177 10.10 8.02 16.07
C LEU A 177 10.60 8.50 14.70
N ALA A 178 9.79 9.30 13.99
CA ALA A 178 10.10 9.77 12.64
C ALA A 178 11.25 10.80 12.59
N GLU A 179 11.46 11.53 13.69
CA GLU A 179 12.54 12.53 13.78
C GLU A 179 13.92 11.91 14.00
N LYS A 180 14.01 10.64 14.43
CA LYS A 180 15.29 9.96 14.69
C LYS A 180 15.80 9.14 13.52
N ASN A 181 14.93 8.45 12.78
CA ASN A 181 15.29 7.60 11.65
C ASN A 181 14.19 7.62 10.57
N ILE A 182 14.51 8.06 9.34
CA ILE A 182 13.57 8.08 8.21
C ILE A 182 13.01 6.69 7.93
N GLN A 183 13.85 5.64 8.01
CA GLN A 183 13.44 4.25 7.78
C GLN A 183 12.30 3.81 8.72
N LEU A 184 12.41 4.15 10.00
CA LEU A 184 11.42 3.82 11.03
C LEU A 184 10.10 4.56 10.82
N ALA A 185 10.17 5.82 10.37
CA ALA A 185 9.00 6.60 9.98
C ALA A 185 8.19 5.92 8.87
N LEU A 186 8.85 5.23 7.94
CA LEU A 186 8.21 4.54 6.83
C LEU A 186 7.57 3.23 7.25
N GLU A 187 8.26 2.44 8.08
CA GLU A 187 7.70 1.20 8.63
C GLU A 187 6.44 1.46 9.46
N ILE A 188 6.43 2.56 10.22
CA ILE A 188 5.26 3.09 10.90
C ILE A 188 4.09 3.38 9.93
N LYS A 189 4.35 3.94 8.75
CA LYS A 189 3.31 4.20 7.75
C LYS A 189 2.80 2.94 7.08
N VAL A 190 3.64 1.92 6.95
CA VAL A 190 3.19 0.58 6.55
C VAL A 190 2.25 -0.02 7.60
N LEU A 191 2.54 0.15 8.89
CA LEU A 191 1.64 -0.27 9.97
C LEU A 191 0.30 0.45 9.93
N GLU A 192 0.26 1.78 9.79
CA GLU A 192 -0.98 2.55 9.65
C GLU A 192 -1.83 2.05 8.47
N ARG A 193 -1.17 1.75 7.34
CA ARG A 193 -1.85 1.19 6.16
C ARG A 193 -2.45 -0.17 6.45
N ASN A 194 -1.70 -1.09 7.05
CA ASN A 194 -2.18 -2.46 7.28
C ASN A 194 -3.22 -2.50 8.41
N ALA A 195 -3.09 -1.65 9.43
CA ALA A 195 -4.12 -1.46 10.45
C ALA A 195 -5.42 -0.90 9.85
N SER A 196 -5.35 0.10 8.96
CA SER A 196 -6.55 0.63 8.29
C SER A 196 -7.18 -0.40 7.35
N LYS A 197 -6.39 -1.22 6.64
CA LYS A 197 -6.89 -2.36 5.86
C LYS A 197 -7.60 -3.40 6.73
N LEU A 198 -7.04 -3.74 7.89
CA LEU A 198 -7.66 -4.67 8.83
C LEU A 198 -9.02 -4.14 9.31
N LEU A 199 -9.11 -2.84 9.67
CA LEU A 199 -10.40 -2.24 10.05
C LEU A 199 -11.41 -2.24 8.90
N LEU A 200 -10.97 -1.99 7.66
CA LEU A 200 -11.83 -2.11 6.48
C LEU A 200 -12.28 -3.56 6.25
N ALA A 201 -11.41 -4.55 6.44
CA ALA A 201 -11.75 -5.97 6.32
C ALA A 201 -12.74 -6.42 7.41
N ILE A 202 -12.67 -5.85 8.61
CA ILE A 202 -13.66 -6.06 9.70
C ILE A 202 -15.03 -5.44 9.36
N LEU A 203 -15.06 -4.45 8.47
CA LEU A 203 -16.25 -3.72 8.01
C LEU A 203 -16.72 -4.12 6.60
N GLU A 204 -16.09 -5.11 5.97
CA GLU A 204 -16.36 -5.50 4.59
C GLU A 204 -17.75 -6.16 4.44
N SER A 205 -18.30 -6.69 5.52
CA SER A 205 -19.55 -7.42 5.53
C SER A 205 -20.79 -6.53 5.61
N ARG A 206 -21.85 -7.02 4.97
CA ARG A 206 -23.14 -6.32 4.83
C ARG A 206 -23.90 -6.16 6.15
N ASN A 207 -23.58 -6.94 7.19
CA ASN A 207 -24.26 -6.90 8.49
C ASN A 207 -23.36 -6.35 9.61
N ASP A 208 -22.31 -5.60 9.26
CA ASP A 208 -21.30 -5.12 10.22
C ASP A 208 -21.72 -3.90 11.02
N CYS A 209 -23.04 -3.66 11.18
CA CYS A 209 -23.55 -2.57 12.02
C CYS A 209 -22.99 -2.68 13.44
N ASP A 210 -23.00 -3.89 14.01
CA ASP A 210 -22.48 -4.13 15.36
C ASP A 210 -20.95 -3.92 15.42
N ASN A 211 -20.21 -4.34 14.40
CA ASN A 211 -18.76 -4.15 14.31
C ASN A 211 -18.41 -2.66 14.18
N ALA A 212 -19.13 -1.92 13.33
CA ALA A 212 -18.97 -0.48 13.15
C ALA A 212 -19.28 0.29 14.43
N GLU A 213 -20.39 -0.04 15.11
CA GLU A 213 -20.73 0.55 16.40
C GLU A 213 -19.67 0.23 17.45
N ARG A 214 -19.14 -1.00 17.48
CA ARG A 214 -18.09 -1.40 18.41
C ARG A 214 -16.79 -0.61 18.18
N ILE A 215 -16.36 -0.47 16.93
CA ILE A 215 -15.22 0.38 16.55
C ILE A 215 -15.44 1.83 16.99
N LEU A 216 -16.61 2.41 16.70
CA LEU A 216 -16.94 3.78 17.11
C LEU A 216 -16.98 3.96 18.63
N ARG A 217 -17.51 3.00 19.38
CA ARG A 217 -17.50 3.02 20.85
C ARG A 217 -16.09 2.96 21.41
N ASN A 218 -15.22 2.15 20.80
CA ASN A 218 -13.82 2.06 21.21
C ASN A 218 -13.06 3.36 20.89
N MET A 219 -13.24 3.92 19.69
CA MET A 219 -12.72 5.24 19.33
C MET A 219 -13.19 6.31 20.32
N ALA A 220 -14.47 6.29 20.74
CA ALA A 220 -15.01 7.26 21.70
C ALA A 220 -14.37 7.20 23.10
N ARG A 221 -13.72 6.08 23.47
CA ARG A 221 -12.93 5.97 24.72
C ARG A 221 -11.54 6.56 24.60
N MET A 222 -11.04 6.74 23.37
CA MET A 222 -9.74 7.33 23.10
C MET A 222 -9.82 8.86 23.15
N ALA A 223 -8.72 9.51 23.52
CA ALA A 223 -8.64 10.96 23.53
C ALA A 223 -8.88 11.48 22.10
N GLY A 224 -9.90 12.30 21.86
CA GLY A 224 -10.20 12.87 20.53
C GLY A 224 -11.26 12.12 19.71
N GLY A 225 -11.60 10.88 20.05
CA GLY A 225 -12.71 10.16 19.41
C GLY A 225 -12.53 9.88 17.91
N ALA A 226 -13.63 9.52 17.24
CA ALA A 226 -13.65 9.30 15.79
C ALA A 226 -13.32 10.57 14.96
N GLU A 227 -13.24 11.75 15.59
CA GLU A 227 -12.82 12.99 14.94
C GLU A 227 -11.35 12.98 14.55
N GLN A 228 -10.52 12.19 15.26
CA GLN A 228 -9.11 12.03 14.95
C GLN A 228 -8.86 11.47 13.55
N LEU A 229 -9.80 10.72 12.99
CA LEU A 229 -9.71 10.24 11.61
C LEU A 229 -9.53 11.39 10.62
N VAL A 230 -10.18 12.53 10.85
CA VAL A 230 -10.05 13.71 9.97
C VAL A 230 -8.67 14.33 10.11
N SER A 231 -8.10 14.38 11.33
CA SER A 231 -6.71 14.81 11.52
C SER A 231 -5.76 13.88 10.79
N ALA A 232 -5.87 12.56 11.03
CA ALA A 232 -5.01 11.55 10.42
C ALA A 232 -5.00 11.63 8.88
N ILE A 233 -6.18 11.85 8.26
CA ILE A 233 -6.29 12.07 6.80
C ILE A 233 -5.51 13.32 6.37
N THR A 234 -5.70 14.43 7.07
CA THR A 234 -4.99 15.69 6.78
C THR A 234 -3.48 15.57 7.00
N ASP A 235 -3.06 14.88 8.04
CA ASP A 235 -1.66 14.76 8.42
C ASP A 235 -0.91 13.86 7.43
N VAL A 236 -1.53 12.75 7.00
CA VAL A 236 -1.00 11.91 5.91
C VAL A 236 -0.94 12.66 4.59
N PHE A 237 -1.89 13.56 4.32
CA PHE A 237 -1.88 14.40 3.11
C PHE A 237 -0.73 15.41 3.09
N LYS A 238 -0.23 15.87 4.25
CA LYS A 238 0.92 16.78 4.35
C LYS A 238 2.27 16.08 4.16
N LEU A 239 2.37 14.79 4.50
CA LEU A 239 3.63 14.03 4.46
C LEU A 239 4.40 14.12 3.13
N PRO A 240 3.76 14.09 1.95
CA PRO A 240 4.50 14.17 0.72
C PRO A 240 5.28 15.47 0.59
N GLU A 241 4.78 16.61 1.08
CA GLU A 241 5.49 17.90 1.04
C GLU A 241 6.77 17.90 1.90
N ILE A 242 6.84 17.05 2.93
CA ILE A 242 7.95 17.00 3.89
C ILE A 242 9.09 16.10 3.39
N SER A 243 8.77 15.03 2.64
CA SER A 243 9.75 14.02 2.17
C SER A 243 10.66 14.47 1.02
N PHE A 244 10.38 15.60 0.35
CA PHE A 244 11.12 16.05 -0.83
C PHE A 244 12.46 16.77 -0.57
N ASN A 245 12.84 16.97 0.69
CA ASN A 245 14.04 17.77 1.00
C ASN A 245 15.33 16.95 1.15
N HIS A 246 15.29 15.61 1.09
CA HIS A 246 16.48 14.77 1.28
C HIS A 246 16.55 13.52 0.37
N SER A 247 16.88 13.71 -0.90
CA SER A 247 17.83 12.88 -1.69
C SER A 247 17.60 13.07 -3.20
N GLY A 248 18.67 13.24 -3.98
CA GLY A 248 18.59 13.45 -5.44
C GLY A 248 18.14 12.23 -6.26
N TYR A 249 17.82 11.10 -5.62
CA TYR A 249 17.33 9.88 -6.26
C TYR A 249 15.79 9.83 -6.31
N ALA A 250 15.12 10.29 -5.25
CA ALA A 250 13.66 10.43 -5.19
C ALA A 250 13.12 11.42 -6.23
N GLU A 251 13.90 12.46 -6.55
CA GLU A 251 13.55 13.50 -7.53
C GLU A 251 13.40 12.95 -8.96
N LYS A 252 14.19 11.91 -9.33
CA LYS A 252 14.08 11.25 -10.65
C LYS A 252 12.82 10.39 -10.76
N ILE A 253 12.45 9.65 -9.73
CA ILE A 253 11.25 8.80 -9.73
C ILE A 253 9.98 9.68 -9.65
N ALA A 254 10.02 10.77 -8.87
CA ALA A 254 8.92 11.72 -8.77
C ALA A 254 8.62 12.45 -10.10
N SER A 255 9.63 12.71 -10.93
CA SER A 255 9.42 13.29 -12.27
C SER A 255 8.65 12.38 -13.24
N GLN A 256 8.43 11.11 -12.86
CA GLN A 256 7.79 10.09 -13.67
C GLN A 256 6.32 9.84 -13.29
N PHE A 257 5.86 10.29 -12.13
CA PHE A 257 4.51 10.05 -11.62
C PHE A 257 3.87 11.32 -11.06
N ASP A 258 2.58 11.52 -11.38
CA ASP A 258 1.78 12.72 -10.98
C ASP A 258 1.47 12.78 -9.47
N THR A 259 1.86 11.75 -8.71
CA THR A 259 1.70 11.69 -7.25
C THR A 259 3.02 11.35 -6.55
N PRO A 260 3.32 12.02 -5.44
CA PRO A 260 4.50 11.74 -4.64
C PRO A 260 4.39 10.36 -3.98
N LYS A 261 5.29 9.46 -4.37
CA LYS A 261 5.43 8.11 -3.81
C LYS A 261 6.64 8.08 -2.89
N ILE A 262 6.50 7.44 -1.72
CA ILE A 262 7.67 7.14 -0.90
C ILE A 262 8.21 5.78 -1.35
N VAL A 263 9.48 5.77 -1.74
CA VAL A 263 10.22 4.60 -2.23
C VAL A 263 11.33 4.31 -1.24
N PHE A 264 11.41 3.08 -0.71
CA PHE A 264 12.43 2.71 0.27
C PHE A 264 12.94 1.29 0.03
N GLU A 265 14.22 1.04 0.33
CA GLU A 265 14.86 -0.26 0.12
C GLU A 265 14.32 -1.29 1.12
N THR A 266 13.80 -2.40 0.60
CA THR A 266 13.29 -3.52 1.40
C THR A 266 13.60 -4.84 0.71
N LYS A 267 13.96 -5.85 1.50
CA LYS A 267 14.06 -7.23 1.00
C LYS A 267 12.69 -7.87 0.77
N THR A 268 11.61 -7.29 1.28
CA THR A 268 10.25 -7.83 1.23
C THR A 268 9.21 -6.78 0.81
N ASP A 269 8.24 -7.17 -0.02
CA ASP A 269 7.14 -6.32 -0.45
C ASP A 269 6.17 -6.02 0.70
N ILE A 270 5.14 -5.23 0.40
CA ILE A 270 4.05 -4.85 1.32
C ILE A 270 3.31 -6.03 1.97
N ASN A 271 3.42 -7.25 1.42
CA ASN A 271 2.74 -8.45 1.88
C ASN A 271 3.72 -9.46 2.50
N GLY A 272 5.00 -9.09 2.66
CA GLY A 272 6.04 -9.97 3.19
C GLY A 272 6.60 -10.98 2.17
N ASN A 273 6.43 -10.75 0.86
CA ASN A 273 7.09 -11.55 -0.18
C ASN A 273 8.50 -11.02 -0.44
N PRO A 274 9.50 -11.88 -0.70
CA PRO A 274 10.82 -11.40 -1.12
C PRO A 274 10.73 -10.60 -2.42
N VAL A 275 11.33 -9.41 -2.45
CA VAL A 275 11.43 -8.56 -3.65
C VAL A 275 12.64 -8.99 -4.47
N GLU A 276 12.50 -9.12 -5.79
CA GLU A 276 13.62 -9.51 -6.68
C GLU A 276 14.77 -8.49 -6.61
N GLU A 277 16.03 -8.95 -6.71
CA GLU A 277 17.26 -8.13 -6.49
C GLU A 277 17.36 -6.86 -7.36
N ASN A 278 16.61 -6.74 -8.48
CA ASN A 278 16.58 -5.55 -9.32
C ASN A 278 15.52 -4.51 -8.92
N ASP A 279 14.51 -4.89 -8.13
CA ASP A 279 13.35 -4.09 -7.76
C ASP A 279 13.24 -3.91 -6.23
N GLY A 280 14.34 -4.03 -5.49
CA GLY A 280 14.43 -4.09 -4.01
C GLY A 280 13.92 -2.89 -3.21
N TYR A 281 12.92 -2.17 -3.72
CA TYR A 281 12.22 -1.08 -3.10
C TYR A 281 10.74 -1.41 -2.90
N CYS A 282 10.23 -1.26 -1.67
CA CYS A 282 8.80 -1.30 -1.40
C CYS A 282 8.22 0.12 -1.61
N GLU A 283 7.22 0.24 -2.49
CA GLU A 283 6.52 1.50 -2.71
C GLU A 283 5.28 1.54 -1.81
N VAL A 284 5.31 2.34 -0.74
CA VAL A 284 4.09 2.70 0.00
C VAL A 284 3.82 4.18 -0.24
N SER A 285 2.78 4.46 -1.02
CA SER A 285 2.37 5.84 -1.24
C SER A 285 1.60 6.35 -0.02
N PRO A 286 1.97 7.48 0.61
CA PRO A 286 1.16 8.13 1.65
C PRO A 286 -0.27 8.38 1.19
N SER A 287 -0.43 8.63 -0.11
CA SER A 287 -1.74 8.79 -0.76
C SER A 287 -2.64 7.57 -0.53
N GLU A 288 -2.12 6.34 -0.65
CA GLU A 288 -2.89 5.12 -0.41
C GLU A 288 -3.28 4.96 1.06
N VAL A 289 -2.36 5.25 1.99
CA VAL A 289 -2.64 5.22 3.43
C VAL A 289 -3.77 6.18 3.78
N GLY A 290 -3.67 7.43 3.32
CA GLY A 290 -4.70 8.43 3.57
C GLY A 290 -6.03 8.08 2.89
N HIS A 291 -6.00 7.39 1.75
CA HIS A 291 -7.21 6.92 1.08
C HIS A 291 -7.91 5.81 1.87
N ASN A 292 -7.17 4.85 2.43
CA ASN A 292 -7.75 3.81 3.29
C ASN A 292 -8.40 4.41 4.54
N ILE A 293 -7.73 5.38 5.19
CA ILE A 293 -8.29 6.08 6.36
C ILE A 293 -9.54 6.88 5.96
N TYR A 294 -9.53 7.54 4.79
CA TYR A 294 -10.70 8.25 4.28
C TYR A 294 -11.88 7.31 4.00
N ILE A 295 -11.65 6.17 3.34
CA ILE A 295 -12.71 5.17 3.12
C ILE A 295 -13.26 4.65 4.44
N LEU A 296 -12.40 4.33 5.40
CA LEU A 296 -12.80 3.89 6.73
C LEU A 296 -13.68 4.94 7.41
N ALA A 297 -13.25 6.20 7.43
CA ALA A 297 -14.02 7.30 7.99
C ALA A 297 -15.36 7.47 7.27
N HIS A 298 -15.39 7.35 5.95
CA HIS A 298 -16.61 7.43 5.15
C HIS A 298 -17.59 6.29 5.48
N GLN A 299 -17.09 5.06 5.62
CA GLN A 299 -17.91 3.91 6.02
C GLN A 299 -18.49 4.08 7.43
N LEU A 300 -17.67 4.49 8.40
CA LEU A 300 -18.12 4.75 9.78
C LEU A 300 -19.07 5.95 9.88
N SER A 301 -18.96 6.93 8.98
CA SER A 301 -19.82 8.11 8.96
C SER A 301 -21.31 7.80 8.76
N LYS A 302 -21.64 6.63 8.21
CA LYS A 302 -23.00 6.12 8.09
C LYS A 302 -23.66 5.92 9.46
N TYR A 303 -22.87 5.53 10.47
CA TYR A 303 -23.32 5.25 11.83
C TYR A 303 -23.05 6.43 12.79
N TYR A 304 -22.19 7.37 12.39
CA TYR A 304 -21.85 8.56 13.20
C TYR A 304 -22.05 9.88 12.42
N PRO A 305 -23.23 10.51 12.51
CA PRO A 305 -23.59 11.70 11.73
C PRO A 305 -22.64 12.89 11.90
N LYS A 306 -22.02 13.03 13.08
CA LYS A 306 -21.03 14.09 13.35
C LYS A 306 -19.78 13.92 12.48
N LEU A 307 -19.28 12.70 12.28
CA LEU A 307 -18.15 12.46 11.39
C LEU A 307 -18.53 12.73 9.93
N ASN A 308 -19.74 12.40 9.50
CA ASN A 308 -20.23 12.74 8.16
C ASN A 308 -20.21 14.25 7.91
N SER A 309 -20.59 15.07 8.90
CA SER A 309 -20.51 16.52 8.74
C SER A 309 -19.06 17.04 8.68
N MET A 310 -18.12 16.38 9.37
CA MET A 310 -16.70 16.76 9.38
C MET A 310 -15.94 16.36 8.12
N LEU A 311 -16.35 15.27 7.46
CA LEU A 311 -15.75 14.84 6.19
C LEU A 311 -16.10 15.77 5.01
N LYS A 312 -17.07 16.67 5.17
CA LYS A 312 -17.43 17.65 4.13
C LYS A 312 -16.39 18.76 4.05
N PRO A 313 -15.79 19.02 2.88
CA PRO A 313 -14.79 20.08 2.71
C PRO A 313 -15.29 21.48 3.12
N SER A 314 -16.60 21.74 3.02
CA SER A 314 -17.22 23.00 3.44
C SER A 314 -17.07 23.29 4.94
N ASN A 315 -16.93 22.25 5.75
CA ASN A 315 -16.90 22.34 7.21
C ASN A 315 -15.48 22.17 7.77
N ALA A 316 -14.47 22.08 6.89
CA ALA A 316 -13.07 21.96 7.29
C ALA A 316 -12.61 23.19 8.09
N ARG A 317 -11.86 22.94 9.17
CA ARG A 317 -11.36 23.97 10.10
C ARG A 317 -10.28 24.84 9.46
N ASP A 318 -9.44 24.24 8.64
CA ASP A 318 -8.26 24.83 8.02
C ASP A 318 -8.22 24.57 6.50
N GLU A 319 -7.44 25.39 5.78
CA GLU A 319 -7.33 25.31 4.33
C GLU A 319 -6.66 24.00 3.86
N ILE A 320 -5.71 23.48 4.64
CA ILE A 320 -5.03 22.22 4.34
C ILE A 320 -6.01 21.06 4.47
N SER A 321 -6.74 20.94 5.58
CA SER A 321 -7.80 19.93 5.73
C SER A 321 -8.86 20.05 4.64
N ARG A 322 -9.21 21.27 4.21
CA ARG A 322 -10.15 21.46 3.09
C ARG A 322 -9.60 20.86 1.80
N SER A 323 -8.35 21.17 1.48
CA SER A 323 -7.66 20.64 0.30
C SER A 323 -7.54 19.12 0.35
N ALA A 324 -7.15 18.56 1.49
CA ALA A 324 -7.05 17.12 1.72
C ALA A 324 -8.40 16.43 1.53
N LEU A 325 -9.44 16.89 2.22
CA LEU A 325 -10.79 16.33 2.10
C LEU A 325 -11.34 16.46 0.69
N GLN A 326 -11.08 17.57 0.00
CA GLN A 326 -11.49 17.76 -1.39
C GLN A 326 -10.75 16.77 -2.31
N PHE A 327 -9.44 16.61 -2.14
CA PHE A 327 -8.65 15.65 -2.89
C PHE A 327 -9.19 14.23 -2.73
N TYR A 328 -9.40 13.75 -1.50
CA TYR A 328 -9.91 12.39 -1.29
C TYR A 328 -11.34 12.23 -1.80
N THR A 329 -12.20 13.24 -1.64
CA THR A 329 -13.57 13.22 -2.17
C THR A 329 -13.58 13.10 -3.69
N ASP A 330 -12.73 13.86 -4.39
CA ASP A 330 -12.66 13.87 -5.86
C ASP A 330 -12.05 12.57 -6.43
N HIS A 331 -11.24 11.86 -5.64
CA HIS A 331 -10.56 10.62 -6.04
C HIS A 331 -11.17 9.35 -5.45
N THR A 332 -12.30 9.44 -4.75
CA THR A 332 -13.03 8.28 -4.23
C THR A 332 -14.30 8.09 -5.03
N ALA A 333 -14.55 6.87 -5.50
CA ALA A 333 -15.81 6.50 -6.12
C ALA A 333 -16.50 5.40 -5.31
N HIS A 334 -17.78 5.21 -5.60
CA HIS A 334 -18.57 4.11 -5.07
C HIS A 334 -19.33 3.41 -6.19
N ILE A 335 -19.53 2.11 -6.04
CA ILE A 335 -20.38 1.29 -6.90
C ILE A 335 -21.34 0.48 -6.03
N GLU A 336 -22.52 0.20 -6.58
CA GLU A 336 -23.50 -0.69 -5.98
C GLU A 336 -23.48 -2.02 -6.73
N VAL A 337 -23.24 -3.11 -6.01
CA VAL A 337 -23.15 -4.46 -6.57
C VAL A 337 -24.28 -5.30 -5.99
N VAL A 338 -25.03 -5.99 -6.86
CA VAL A 338 -26.00 -7.00 -6.45
C VAL A 338 -25.29 -8.35 -6.35
N ARG A 339 -25.26 -8.95 -5.15
CA ARG A 339 -24.66 -10.27 -4.92
C ARG A 339 -25.60 -11.41 -5.31
N SER A 340 -25.11 -12.66 -5.27
CA SER A 340 -25.89 -13.86 -5.62
C SER A 340 -27.14 -14.06 -4.75
N ASP A 341 -27.13 -13.53 -3.53
CA ASP A 341 -28.27 -13.53 -2.60
C ASP A 341 -29.25 -12.37 -2.80
N ARG A 342 -29.09 -11.59 -3.88
CA ARG A 342 -29.92 -10.43 -4.26
C ARG A 342 -29.86 -9.24 -3.30
N SER A 343 -28.92 -9.24 -2.36
CA SER A 343 -28.63 -8.04 -1.57
C SER A 343 -27.82 -7.03 -2.38
N LEU A 344 -27.93 -5.77 -2.00
CA LEU A 344 -27.12 -4.67 -2.52
C LEU A 344 -25.96 -4.40 -1.57
N GLU A 345 -24.77 -4.26 -2.14
CA GLU A 345 -23.55 -3.94 -1.43
C GLU A 345 -22.92 -2.68 -2.04
N LEU A 346 -22.50 -1.75 -1.18
CA LEU A 346 -21.83 -0.52 -1.60
C LEU A 346 -20.32 -0.70 -1.43
N ILE A 347 -19.59 -0.74 -2.53
CA ILE A 347 -18.12 -0.82 -2.53
C ILE A 347 -17.58 0.58 -2.80
N ILE A 348 -16.69 1.05 -1.92
CA ILE A 348 -16.01 2.34 -2.01
C ILE A 348 -14.55 2.07 -2.34
N PHE A 349 -13.99 2.78 -3.32
CA PHE A 349 -12.63 2.53 -3.79
C PHE A 349 -11.96 3.80 -4.33
N PRO A 350 -10.61 3.86 -4.30
CA PRO A 350 -9.85 4.90 -4.98
C PRO A 350 -9.99 4.78 -6.48
N VAL A 351 -10.34 5.88 -7.15
CA VAL A 351 -10.36 5.94 -8.62
C VAL A 351 -8.91 5.88 -9.12
N PRO A 352 -8.53 4.85 -9.89
CA PRO A 352 -7.18 4.75 -10.44
C PRO A 352 -6.86 5.97 -11.33
N HIS A 353 -5.65 6.51 -11.22
CA HIS A 353 -5.25 7.71 -11.96
C HIS A 353 -5.42 7.55 -13.48
N VAL A 354 -5.19 6.34 -13.99
CA VAL A 354 -5.33 6.00 -15.41
C VAL A 354 -6.71 6.35 -15.96
N CYS A 355 -7.76 6.24 -15.15
CA CYS A 355 -9.14 6.52 -15.56
C CYS A 355 -9.37 7.99 -15.97
N LYS A 356 -8.49 8.93 -15.57
CA LYS A 356 -8.55 10.35 -15.99
C LYS A 356 -8.24 10.54 -17.48
N PHE A 357 -7.60 9.57 -18.13
CA PHE A 357 -7.17 9.71 -19.53
C PHE A 357 -8.23 9.30 -20.55
N LEU A 358 -9.39 8.80 -20.11
CA LEU A 358 -10.51 8.52 -21.00
C LEU A 358 -11.07 9.83 -21.58
N THR A 359 -11.18 9.90 -22.91
CA THR A 359 -11.64 11.11 -23.60
C THR A 359 -13.14 11.35 -23.44
N GLU A 360 -13.57 12.61 -23.36
CA GLU A 360 -15.00 12.97 -23.31
C GLU A 360 -15.75 12.53 -24.57
N GLU A 361 -15.11 12.58 -25.74
CA GLU A 361 -15.68 12.06 -27.00
C GLU A 361 -15.99 10.56 -26.89
N THR A 362 -15.09 9.77 -26.27
CA THR A 362 -15.34 8.35 -26.04
C THR A 362 -16.46 8.12 -25.03
N LYS A 363 -16.55 8.92 -23.96
CA LYS A 363 -17.67 8.83 -23.02
C LYS A 363 -19.01 9.09 -23.71
N GLU A 364 -19.09 10.13 -24.53
CA GLU A 364 -20.29 10.46 -25.31
C GLU A 364 -20.61 9.35 -26.32
N ARG A 365 -19.59 8.84 -27.02
CA ARG A 365 -19.73 7.74 -27.97
C ARG A 365 -20.29 6.47 -27.29
N VAL A 366 -19.77 6.09 -26.13
CA VAL A 366 -20.30 4.94 -25.37
C VAL A 366 -21.75 5.20 -24.95
N PHE A 367 -22.05 6.39 -24.44
CA PHE A 367 -23.40 6.75 -24.02
C PHE A 367 -24.45 6.67 -25.15
N LEU A 368 -24.06 7.09 -26.37
CA LEU A 368 -24.93 7.14 -27.54
C LEU A 368 -24.99 5.82 -28.32
N LYS A 369 -23.89 5.06 -28.40
CA LYS A 369 -23.79 3.86 -29.25
C LYS A 369 -24.14 2.55 -28.55
N THR A 370 -24.13 2.48 -27.21
CA THR A 370 -24.48 1.24 -26.50
C THR A 370 -25.94 0.86 -26.81
N GLU A 371 -26.18 -0.37 -27.27
CA GLU A 371 -27.50 -0.83 -27.68
C GLU A 371 -28.47 -0.81 -26.49
N ARG A 372 -29.71 -0.38 -26.75
CA ARG A 372 -30.77 -0.24 -25.72
C ARG A 372 -32.01 -1.08 -26.04
N ASP A 373 -31.91 -1.91 -27.06
CA ASP A 373 -33.00 -2.58 -27.76
C ASP A 373 -33.58 -3.78 -26.98
N LEU A 374 -32.74 -4.59 -26.34
CA LEU A 374 -33.16 -5.70 -25.49
C LEU A 374 -32.89 -5.44 -24.00
N GLN A 375 -33.86 -5.81 -23.16
CA GLN A 375 -33.71 -5.75 -21.72
C GLN A 375 -32.69 -6.79 -21.26
N GLY A 376 -31.47 -6.34 -20.98
CA GLY A 376 -30.36 -7.18 -20.54
C GLY A 376 -29.14 -7.19 -21.45
N SER A 377 -29.20 -6.63 -22.67
CA SER A 377 -28.03 -6.55 -23.59
C SER A 377 -27.04 -5.43 -23.24
N LYS A 378 -27.53 -4.36 -22.59
CA LYS A 378 -26.76 -3.15 -22.25
C LYS A 378 -25.45 -3.42 -21.49
N VAL A 379 -25.52 -4.27 -20.47
CA VAL A 379 -24.38 -4.53 -19.56
C VAL A 379 -23.34 -5.41 -20.25
N PRO A 380 -23.70 -6.59 -20.82
CA PRO A 380 -22.74 -7.42 -21.56
C PRO A 380 -22.03 -6.69 -22.70
N GLU A 381 -22.75 -5.87 -23.48
CA GLU A 381 -22.14 -5.13 -24.61
C GLU A 381 -21.18 -4.05 -24.12
N PHE A 382 -21.54 -3.31 -23.06
CA PHE A 382 -20.63 -2.35 -22.44
C PHE A 382 -19.33 -3.02 -21.99
N PHE A 383 -19.42 -4.19 -21.35
CA PHE A 383 -18.24 -4.95 -20.92
C PHE A 383 -17.46 -5.56 -22.09
N ALA A 384 -18.12 -5.94 -23.19
CA ALA A 384 -17.43 -6.41 -24.39
C ALA A 384 -16.53 -5.33 -25.01
N ASN A 385 -16.88 -4.04 -24.83
CA ASN A 385 -16.07 -2.92 -25.28
C ASN A 385 -14.93 -2.55 -24.30
N PHE A 386 -14.84 -3.18 -23.12
CA PHE A 386 -13.89 -2.82 -22.08
C PHE A 386 -12.44 -2.79 -22.58
N ASP A 387 -12.00 -3.81 -23.32
CA ASP A 387 -10.63 -3.87 -23.84
C ASP A 387 -10.30 -2.68 -24.73
N THR A 388 -11.25 -2.23 -25.55
CA THR A 388 -11.05 -1.06 -26.43
C THR A 388 -10.92 0.23 -25.62
N LEU A 389 -11.75 0.40 -24.59
CA LEU A 389 -11.73 1.56 -23.70
C LEU A 389 -10.44 1.59 -22.86
N TYR A 390 -10.05 0.44 -22.31
CA TYR A 390 -8.83 0.31 -21.53
C TYR A 390 -7.58 0.58 -22.37
N ASN A 391 -7.51 0.01 -23.58
CA ASN A 391 -6.42 0.30 -24.50
C ASN A 391 -6.34 1.79 -24.86
N GLU A 392 -7.47 2.46 -25.12
CA GLU A 392 -7.50 3.91 -25.35
C GLU A 392 -6.92 4.67 -24.15
N ILE A 393 -7.34 4.34 -22.93
CA ILE A 393 -6.85 4.95 -21.69
C ILE A 393 -5.32 4.82 -21.59
N VAL A 394 -4.78 3.62 -21.76
CA VAL A 394 -3.34 3.35 -21.67
C VAL A 394 -2.58 4.10 -22.76
N TRP A 395 -3.10 4.17 -23.98
CA TRP A 395 -2.48 4.91 -25.06
C TRP A 395 -2.51 6.43 -24.84
N GLN A 396 -3.62 6.96 -24.31
CA GLN A 396 -3.73 8.38 -23.97
C GLN A 396 -2.76 8.79 -22.87
N GLN A 397 -2.54 7.92 -21.88
CA GLN A 397 -1.49 8.11 -20.88
C GLN A 397 -0.11 8.19 -21.54
N LYS A 398 0.29 7.14 -22.27
CA LYS A 398 1.60 7.08 -22.97
C LYS A 398 1.83 8.25 -23.95
N LEU A 399 0.76 8.76 -24.55
CA LEU A 399 0.83 9.90 -25.47
C LEU A 399 1.11 11.20 -24.71
N ARG A 400 0.49 11.41 -23.55
CA ARG A 400 0.69 12.61 -22.71
C ARG A 400 2.09 12.66 -22.11
N ASP A 401 2.70 11.50 -21.88
CA ASP A 401 4.12 11.40 -21.49
C ASP A 401 5.08 11.92 -22.58
N LYS A 402 4.59 12.12 -23.82
CA LYS A 402 5.37 12.63 -24.95
C LYS A 402 4.80 13.97 -25.47
N PRO A 403 5.29 15.12 -24.96
CA PRO A 403 4.67 16.43 -25.19
C PRO A 403 4.52 16.84 -26.66
N TRP A 404 5.50 16.50 -27.51
CA TRP A 404 5.48 16.81 -28.93
C TRP A 404 4.42 16.00 -29.68
N LEU A 405 4.36 14.69 -29.43
CA LEU A 405 3.36 13.83 -30.06
C LEU A 405 1.95 14.18 -29.58
N TYR A 406 1.78 14.50 -28.30
CA TYR A 406 0.51 14.97 -27.77
C TYR A 406 0.04 16.27 -28.47
N LYS A 407 0.91 17.26 -28.64
CA LYS A 407 0.59 18.51 -29.38
C LYS A 407 0.19 18.24 -30.83
N CYS A 408 0.90 17.36 -31.52
CA CYS A 408 0.56 16.93 -32.88
C CYS A 408 -0.82 16.26 -32.91
N SER A 409 -1.05 15.28 -32.02
CA SER A 409 -2.31 14.53 -31.92
C SER A 409 -3.50 15.43 -31.64
N ARG A 410 -3.36 16.39 -30.70
CA ARG A 410 -4.42 17.36 -30.37
C ARG A 410 -4.79 18.25 -31.56
N SER A 411 -3.85 18.47 -32.48
CA SER A 411 -4.07 19.31 -33.64
C SER A 411 -4.73 18.56 -34.81
N VAL A 412 -4.80 17.21 -34.79
CA VAL A 412 -5.32 16.39 -35.92
C VAL A 412 -6.71 16.82 -36.39
N PRO A 413 -7.71 17.09 -35.51
CA PRO A 413 -9.02 17.56 -35.96
C PRO A 413 -8.96 18.92 -36.69
N ILE A 414 -8.03 19.79 -36.30
CA ILE A 414 -7.82 21.09 -36.95
C ILE A 414 -7.19 20.89 -38.33
N TRP A 415 -6.16 20.04 -38.44
CA TRP A 415 -5.56 19.67 -39.72
C TRP A 415 -6.59 19.08 -40.68
N MET A 416 -7.49 18.23 -40.17
CA MET A 416 -8.58 17.64 -40.96
C MET A 416 -9.55 18.71 -41.47
N ARG A 417 -9.96 19.68 -40.63
CA ARG A 417 -10.80 20.80 -41.05
C ARG A 417 -10.10 21.71 -42.06
N MET A 418 -8.83 22.03 -41.85
CA MET A 418 -8.04 22.86 -42.76
C MET A 418 -7.85 22.17 -44.12
N SER A 419 -7.57 20.86 -44.11
CA SER A 419 -7.47 20.05 -45.34
C SER A 419 -8.80 20.03 -46.10
N PHE A 420 -9.92 19.86 -45.41
CA PHE A 420 -11.25 19.92 -46.01
C PHE A 420 -11.54 21.29 -46.65
N ILE A 421 -11.29 22.39 -45.92
CA ILE A 421 -11.48 23.75 -46.44
C ILE A 421 -10.57 24.00 -47.65
N PHE A 422 -9.30 23.60 -47.57
CA PHE A 422 -8.34 23.73 -48.66
C PHE A 422 -8.78 22.96 -49.91
N ALA A 423 -9.28 21.73 -49.74
CA ALA A 423 -9.82 20.94 -50.83
C ALA A 423 -11.04 21.61 -51.48
N MET A 424 -11.94 22.23 -50.69
CA MET A 424 -13.05 23.00 -51.25
C MET A 424 -12.56 24.22 -52.03
N ILE A 425 -11.58 24.97 -51.51
CA ILE A 425 -11.00 26.13 -52.20
C ILE A 425 -10.36 25.72 -53.53
N LEU A 426 -9.57 24.63 -53.55
CA LEU A 426 -8.96 24.14 -54.78
C LEU A 426 -10.01 23.73 -55.81
N ASN A 427 -11.03 22.97 -55.41
CA ASN A 427 -12.10 22.57 -56.34
C ASN A 427 -12.88 23.79 -56.86
N PHE A 428 -13.09 24.80 -56.02
CA PHE A 428 -13.72 26.06 -56.45
C PHE A 428 -12.85 26.84 -57.44
N LEU A 429 -11.53 26.93 -57.20
CA LEU A 429 -10.58 27.55 -58.13
C LEU A 429 -10.54 26.80 -59.47
N VAL A 430 -10.52 25.46 -59.44
CA VAL A 430 -10.59 24.64 -60.65
C VAL A 430 -11.89 24.90 -61.41
N ALA A 431 -13.04 24.99 -60.73
CA ALA A 431 -14.31 25.28 -61.39
C ALA A 431 -14.36 26.67 -62.04
N LEU A 432 -13.75 27.69 -61.43
CA LEU A 432 -13.72 29.06 -61.97
C LEU A 432 -12.73 29.25 -63.12
N PHE A 433 -11.55 28.64 -63.00
CA PHE A 433 -10.44 28.84 -63.93
C PHE A 433 -10.16 27.62 -64.80
N TYR A 434 -11.14 26.71 -64.94
CA TYR A 434 -11.01 25.56 -65.82
C TYR A 434 -10.76 26.06 -67.24
N PRO A 435 -9.57 25.81 -67.83
CA PRO A 435 -9.28 26.28 -69.17
C PRO A 435 -10.09 25.42 -70.13
N PHE A 436 -11.21 25.96 -70.62
CA PHE A 436 -11.78 25.43 -71.84
C PHE A 436 -10.85 25.85 -72.97
N ASP A 437 -10.25 24.88 -73.65
CA ASP A 437 -9.59 25.12 -74.93
C ASP A 437 -10.57 25.93 -75.79
N SER A 438 -10.12 27.10 -76.24
CA SER A 438 -10.80 27.93 -77.22
C SER A 438 -10.77 27.27 -78.60
N ALA A 439 -11.26 26.04 -78.68
CA ALA A 439 -11.29 25.18 -79.85
C ALA A 439 -12.74 24.81 -80.20
N ILE A 440 -13.61 25.80 -80.37
CA ILE A 440 -14.65 25.79 -81.43
C ILE A 440 -14.71 27.23 -81.94
N GLY A 441 -13.99 27.46 -83.03
CA GLY A 441 -13.85 28.79 -83.63
C GLY A 441 -13.09 28.72 -84.95
N ARG A 442 -13.42 27.76 -85.82
CA ARG A 442 -13.37 27.88 -87.29
C ARG A 442 -14.45 27.03 -87.91
#